data_AF-A0A9E8TNE5-F1
#
_entry.id   AF-A0A9E8TNE5-F1
#
_cell.length_a   1.000
_cell.length_b   1.000
_cell.length_c   1.000
_cell.angle_alpha   90.00
_cell.angle_beta   90.00
_cell.angle_gamma   90.00
#
_symmetry.space_group_name_H-M   'P 1'
#
loop_
_entity.id
_entity.type
_entity.pdbx_description
1 polymer ?
#
loop_
_entity_poly.entity_id
_entity_poly.type
_entity_poly.pdbx_seq_one_letter_code
_entity_poly.pdbx_strand_id
1 'polypeptide(L)'
;MTTARPGRARSEAARLAILDATRDELAERGYDKLSLDRIAAAAGVGKATIYRWYPAKAALVAEGMLTGHLLPHLEVADTGDVRRDVLDWLRASFSTFASPAAGGLIRASIAATAEDAAVAEHYEERVTSVTRAALRARLESGRRARQIRDGAPSRPSSSR
;
A
#
# COMPACT_ATOMS: atom_id res chain seq x y z
N MET A 1 -2.25 13.24 -31.37
CA MET A 1 -2.15 13.93 -30.07
C MET A 1 -3.55 13.96 -29.46
N THR A 2 -3.86 13.03 -28.56
CA THR A 2 -5.21 12.91 -27.99
C THR A 2 -5.32 13.80 -26.76
N THR A 3 -5.96 14.95 -26.90
CA THR A 3 -6.24 15.88 -25.80
C THR A 3 -7.29 15.27 -24.87
N ALA A 4 -6.85 14.91 -23.65
CA ALA A 4 -7.74 14.38 -22.63
C ALA A 4 -8.81 15.43 -22.26
N ARG A 5 -10.08 15.00 -22.16
CA ARG A 5 -11.23 15.85 -21.83
C ARG A 5 -11.00 16.56 -20.48
N PRO A 6 -11.13 17.89 -20.37
CA PRO A 6 -10.80 18.66 -19.16
C PRO A 6 -11.43 18.15 -17.85
N GLY A 7 -12.62 17.55 -17.92
CA GLY A 7 -13.30 16.96 -16.75
C GLY A 7 -12.60 15.72 -16.17
N ARG A 8 -11.91 14.92 -17.00
CA ARG A 8 -11.20 13.72 -16.56
C ARG A 8 -9.95 14.06 -15.76
N ALA A 9 -9.19 15.06 -16.19
CA ALA A 9 -7.99 15.51 -15.49
C ALA A 9 -8.33 16.08 -14.10
N ARG A 10 -9.38 16.89 -14.00
CA ARG A 10 -9.86 17.44 -12.71
C ARG A 10 -10.38 16.33 -11.77
N SER A 11 -11.03 15.31 -12.33
CA SER A 11 -11.47 14.14 -11.56
C SER A 11 -10.29 13.36 -10.98
N GLU A 12 -9.24 13.15 -11.76
CA GLU A 12 -8.06 12.42 -11.28
C GLU A 12 -7.28 13.20 -10.21
N ALA A 13 -7.15 14.52 -10.37
CA ALA A 13 -6.52 15.36 -9.35
C ALA A 13 -7.27 15.30 -8.01
N ALA A 14 -8.60 15.34 -8.03
CA ALA A 14 -9.41 15.20 -6.82
C ALA A 14 -9.28 13.81 -6.18
N ARG A 15 -9.21 12.75 -7.01
CA ARG A 15 -8.99 11.38 -6.55
C ARG A 15 -7.66 11.23 -5.82
N LEU A 16 -6.57 11.71 -6.42
CA LEU A 16 -5.25 11.67 -5.81
C LEU A 16 -5.21 12.46 -4.49
N ALA A 17 -5.80 13.66 -4.46
CA ALA A 17 -5.88 14.45 -3.24
C ALA A 17 -6.63 13.74 -2.10
N ILE A 18 -7.72 13.03 -2.42
CA ILE A 18 -8.47 12.22 -1.45
C ILE A 18 -7.59 11.07 -0.93
N LEU A 19 -6.87 10.38 -1.80
CA LEU A 19 -6.00 9.27 -1.41
C LEU A 19 -4.79 9.74 -0.59
N ASP A 20 -4.19 10.89 -0.90
CA ASP A 20 -3.12 11.53 -0.12
C ASP A 20 -3.61 11.87 1.29
N ALA A 21 -4.74 12.59 1.39
CA ALA A 21 -5.33 12.94 2.68
C ALA A 21 -5.71 11.71 3.51
N THR A 22 -6.16 10.64 2.85
CA THR A 22 -6.46 9.35 3.51
C THR A 22 -5.19 8.71 4.08
N ARG A 23 -4.07 8.77 3.35
CA ARG A 23 -2.76 8.26 3.80
C ARG A 23 -2.31 8.96 5.07
N ASP A 24 -2.35 10.28 5.07
CA ASP A 24 -1.84 11.10 6.15
C ASP A 24 -2.70 10.91 7.42
N GLU A 25 -4.02 10.90 7.27
CA GLU A 25 -4.97 10.65 8.35
C GLU A 25 -4.82 9.22 8.92
N LEU A 26 -4.61 8.21 8.06
CA LEU A 26 -4.33 6.83 8.50
C LEU A 26 -3.02 6.74 9.28
N ALA A 27 -1.97 7.40 8.82
CA ALA A 27 -0.67 7.42 9.48
C ALA A 27 -0.73 8.10 10.85
N GLU A 28 -1.48 9.22 10.95
CA GLU A 28 -1.58 9.99 12.19
C GLU A 28 -2.51 9.34 13.22
N ARG A 29 -3.66 8.78 12.80
CA ARG A 29 -4.76 8.44 13.70
C ARG A 29 -5.20 6.98 13.64
N GLY A 30 -4.78 6.27 12.60
CA GLY A 30 -5.23 4.91 12.33
C GLY A 30 -6.66 4.81 11.82
N TYR A 31 -7.00 3.62 11.30
CA TYR A 31 -8.26 3.37 10.60
C TYR A 31 -9.51 3.50 11.48
N ASP A 32 -9.43 3.15 12.77
CA ASP A 32 -10.58 3.22 13.67
C ASP A 32 -11.06 4.66 13.85
N LYS A 33 -10.11 5.60 13.90
CA LYS A 33 -10.38 7.04 14.03
C LYS A 33 -10.47 7.76 12.69
N LEU A 34 -10.32 7.08 11.56
CA LEU A 34 -10.39 7.65 10.21
C LEU A 34 -11.71 8.41 9.99
N SER A 35 -11.62 9.67 9.56
CA SER A 35 -12.78 10.53 9.33
C SER A 35 -12.85 11.03 7.90
N LEU A 36 -13.95 10.71 7.20
CA LEU A 36 -14.21 11.22 5.85
C LEU A 36 -14.38 12.74 5.82
N ASP A 37 -14.80 13.36 6.93
CA ASP A 37 -14.90 14.82 7.02
C ASP A 37 -13.53 15.48 7.04
N ARG A 38 -12.58 14.92 7.81
CA ARG A 38 -11.20 15.41 7.84
C ARG A 38 -10.50 15.18 6.50
N ILE A 39 -10.72 14.02 5.89
CA ILE A 39 -10.19 13.70 4.56
C ILE A 39 -10.74 14.69 3.52
N ALA A 40 -12.06 14.97 3.53
CA ALA A 40 -12.67 15.94 2.62
C ALA A 40 -12.08 17.34 2.77
N ALA A 41 -11.93 17.80 4.02
CA ALA A 41 -11.33 19.09 4.32
C ALA A 41 -9.87 19.17 3.84
N ALA A 42 -9.06 18.16 4.13
CA ALA A 42 -7.65 18.11 3.74
C ALA A 42 -7.46 18.00 2.21
N ALA A 43 -8.31 17.23 1.54
CA ALA A 43 -8.28 17.08 0.08
C ALA A 43 -8.90 18.26 -0.69
N GLY A 44 -9.52 19.23 0.00
CA GLY A 44 -10.18 20.37 -0.62
C GLY A 44 -11.41 20.00 -1.44
N VAL A 45 -12.11 18.92 -1.07
CA VAL A 45 -13.30 18.42 -1.77
C VAL A 45 -14.52 18.41 -0.85
N GLY A 46 -15.72 18.46 -1.43
CA GLY A 46 -16.95 18.27 -0.66
C GLY A 46 -17.15 16.80 -0.25
N LYS A 47 -17.75 16.55 0.92
CA LYS A 47 -18.06 15.19 1.43
C LYS A 47 -18.88 14.35 0.43
N ALA A 48 -19.79 15.00 -0.31
CA ALA A 48 -20.58 14.34 -1.36
C ALA A 48 -19.72 13.78 -2.51
N THR A 49 -18.57 14.41 -2.82
CA THR A 49 -17.62 13.92 -3.83
C THR A 49 -16.99 12.60 -3.37
N ILE A 50 -16.63 12.50 -2.10
CA ILE A 50 -16.07 11.28 -1.52
C ILE A 50 -17.14 10.18 -1.51
N TYR A 51 -18.33 10.43 -0.98
CA TYR A 51 -19.39 9.39 -0.92
C TYR A 51 -19.83 8.88 -2.28
N ARG A 52 -19.79 9.72 -3.32
CA ARG A 52 -20.12 9.31 -4.69
C ARG A 52 -19.17 8.23 -5.22
N TRP A 53 -17.91 8.24 -4.80
CA TRP A 53 -16.89 7.27 -5.23
C TRP A 53 -16.67 6.16 -4.20
N TYR A 54 -16.81 6.50 -2.92
CA TYR A 54 -16.52 5.66 -1.78
C TYR A 54 -17.71 5.67 -0.82
N PRO A 55 -18.72 4.81 -1.06
CA PRO A 55 -19.91 4.74 -0.22
C PRO A 55 -19.58 4.48 1.26
N ALA A 56 -18.47 3.78 1.53
CA ALA A 56 -17.94 3.53 2.86
C ALA A 56 -16.45 3.89 2.95
N LYS A 57 -15.97 4.24 4.16
CA LYS A 57 -14.55 4.51 4.41
C LYS A 57 -13.65 3.31 4.06
N ALA A 58 -14.18 2.08 4.17
CA ALA A 58 -13.48 0.86 3.80
C ALA A 58 -13.18 0.82 2.29
N ALA A 59 -14.13 1.24 1.43
CA ALA A 59 -13.95 1.28 -0.02
C ALA A 59 -12.83 2.25 -0.43
N LEU A 60 -12.74 3.41 0.23
CA LEU A 60 -11.66 4.38 0.03
C LEU A 60 -10.29 3.79 0.38
N VAL A 61 -10.20 3.12 1.53
CA VAL A 61 -8.97 2.46 1.96
C VAL A 61 -8.60 1.31 1.02
N ALA A 62 -9.57 0.51 0.60
CA ALA A 62 -9.36 -0.58 -0.33
C ALA A 62 -8.80 -0.08 -1.67
N GLU A 63 -9.37 0.99 -2.24
CA GLU A 63 -8.82 1.57 -3.46
C GLU A 63 -7.38 2.05 -3.26
N GLY A 64 -7.11 2.76 -2.17
CA GLY A 64 -5.77 3.22 -1.85
C GLY A 64 -4.76 2.09 -1.64
N MET A 65 -5.19 0.91 -1.17
CA MET A 65 -4.34 -0.27 -1.08
C MET A 65 -4.13 -0.94 -2.44
N LEU A 66 -5.19 -1.12 -3.25
CA LEU A 66 -5.13 -1.72 -4.59
C LEU A 66 -4.26 -0.92 -5.57
N THR A 67 -4.29 0.40 -5.43
CA THR A 67 -3.47 1.33 -6.22
C THR A 67 -2.05 1.48 -5.68
N GLY A 68 -1.76 0.95 -4.48
CA GLY A 68 -0.47 1.09 -3.81
C GLY A 68 -0.25 2.45 -3.13
N HIS A 69 -1.23 3.35 -3.15
CA HIS A 69 -1.12 4.72 -2.64
C HIS A 69 -1.07 4.83 -1.12
N LEU A 70 -1.65 3.84 -0.41
CA LEU A 70 -1.72 3.75 1.06
C LEU A 70 -0.74 2.76 1.68
N LEU A 71 0.05 2.06 0.84
CA LEU A 71 1.15 1.21 1.30
C LEU A 71 2.44 2.01 1.10
N PRO A 72 2.87 2.83 2.08
CA PRO A 72 4.24 3.27 2.07
C PRO A 72 5.12 2.01 2.11
N HIS A 73 6.31 2.07 1.51
CA HIS A 73 7.30 0.97 1.47
C HIS A 73 7.09 -0.10 0.37
N LEU A 74 6.46 0.23 -0.77
CA LEU A 74 6.53 -0.65 -1.95
C LEU A 74 7.93 -0.68 -2.58
N GLU A 75 8.84 0.19 -2.16
CA GLU A 75 10.20 0.28 -2.67
C GLU A 75 11.23 -0.05 -1.59
N VAL A 76 12.26 -0.80 -1.97
CA VAL A 76 13.44 -1.04 -1.15
C VAL A 76 14.53 -0.10 -1.66
N ALA A 77 15.05 0.76 -0.78
CA ALA A 77 16.12 1.68 -1.15
C ALA A 77 17.34 0.91 -1.71
N ASP A 78 18.11 1.52 -2.61
CA ASP A 78 19.40 0.99 -3.07
C ASP A 78 20.52 1.92 -2.62
N THR A 79 20.91 1.80 -1.35
CA THR A 79 22.00 2.60 -0.76
C THR A 79 23.38 2.01 -1.05
N GLY A 80 23.43 0.90 -1.78
CA GLY A 80 24.66 0.14 -2.01
C GLY A 80 24.97 -0.90 -0.92
N ASP A 81 24.13 -1.07 0.11
CA ASP A 81 24.20 -2.19 1.06
C ASP A 81 22.86 -2.93 1.12
N VAL A 82 22.76 -4.07 0.43
CA VAL A 82 21.52 -4.86 0.39
C VAL A 82 21.04 -5.25 1.77
N ARG A 83 21.95 -5.63 2.66
CA ARG A 83 21.57 -6.16 3.97
C ARG A 83 20.91 -5.05 4.77
N ARG A 84 21.49 -3.85 4.74
CA ARG A 84 20.92 -2.68 5.39
C ARG A 84 19.59 -2.29 4.77
N ASP A 85 19.51 -2.20 3.45
CA ASP A 85 18.31 -1.79 2.74
C ASP A 85 17.12 -2.71 3.03
N VAL A 86 17.35 -4.03 3.00
CA VAL A 86 16.31 -5.03 3.31
C VAL A 86 15.93 -5.01 4.78
N LEU A 87 16.88 -4.82 5.71
CA LEU A 87 16.57 -4.74 7.14
C LEU A 87 15.77 -3.49 7.49
N ASP A 88 16.13 -2.34 6.92
CA ASP A 88 15.43 -1.08 7.15
C ASP A 88 14.03 -1.12 6.54
N TRP A 89 13.89 -1.71 5.35
CA TRP A 89 12.60 -1.99 4.73
C TRP A 89 11.71 -2.93 5.57
N LEU A 90 12.28 -4.03 6.09
CA LEU A 90 11.54 -4.96 6.97
C LEU A 90 11.10 -4.27 8.27
N ARG A 91 11.98 -3.48 8.90
CA ARG A 91 11.65 -2.73 10.12
C ARG A 91 10.51 -1.75 9.88
N ALA A 92 10.56 -1.00 8.80
CA ALA A 92 9.52 -0.03 8.45
C ALA A 92 8.19 -0.71 8.10
N SER A 93 8.25 -1.86 7.44
CA SER A 93 7.09 -2.71 7.19
C SER A 93 6.49 -3.21 8.51
N PHE A 94 7.30 -3.82 9.39
CA PHE A 94 6.84 -4.32 10.69
C PHE A 94 6.33 -3.21 11.62
N SER A 95 6.94 -2.03 11.65
CA SER A 95 6.44 -0.90 12.45
C SER A 95 5.09 -0.40 11.94
N THR A 96 4.91 -0.41 10.62
CA THR A 96 3.62 -0.09 9.99
C THR A 96 2.58 -1.12 10.45
N PHE A 97 2.89 -2.42 10.34
CA PHE A 97 1.98 -3.53 10.70
C PHE A 97 1.74 -3.71 12.20
N ALA A 98 2.67 -3.29 13.06
CA ALA A 98 2.54 -3.36 14.53
C ALA A 98 1.80 -2.16 15.13
N SER A 99 1.48 -1.14 14.31
CA SER A 99 0.71 0.02 14.76
C SER A 99 -0.79 -0.30 14.88
N PRO A 100 -1.53 0.40 15.77
CA PRO A 100 -3.00 0.33 15.79
C PRO A 100 -3.63 0.67 14.43
N ALA A 101 -2.96 1.48 13.60
CA ALA A 101 -3.39 1.79 12.24
C ALA A 101 -3.42 0.56 11.33
N ALA A 102 -2.46 -0.35 11.46
CA ALA A 102 -2.43 -1.58 10.67
C ALA A 102 -3.50 -2.60 11.05
N GLY A 103 -3.85 -2.70 12.34
CA GLY A 103 -4.96 -3.54 12.76
C GLY A 103 -6.26 -3.16 12.04
N GLY A 104 -6.48 -1.87 11.83
CA GLY A 104 -7.66 -1.42 11.09
C GLY A 104 -7.49 -1.44 9.56
N LEU A 105 -6.29 -1.33 9.00
CA LEU A 105 -6.04 -1.64 7.58
C LEU A 105 -6.37 -3.10 7.26
N ILE A 106 -5.96 -4.04 8.12
CA ILE A 106 -6.29 -5.47 7.98
C ILE A 106 -7.80 -5.68 8.06
N ARG A 107 -8.49 -5.06 9.02
CA ARG A 107 -9.96 -5.11 9.11
C ARG A 107 -10.66 -4.49 7.90
N ALA A 108 -10.16 -3.36 7.40
CA ALA A 108 -10.67 -2.71 6.19
C ALA A 108 -10.52 -3.62 4.97
N SER A 109 -9.39 -4.31 4.88
CA SER A 109 -9.10 -5.25 3.80
C SER A 109 -10.05 -6.44 3.88
N ILE A 110 -10.23 -7.05 5.06
CA ILE A 110 -11.19 -8.14 5.29
C ILE A 110 -12.62 -7.70 4.91
N ALA A 111 -13.04 -6.52 5.33
CA ALA A 111 -14.37 -5.99 5.00
C ALA A 111 -14.55 -5.76 3.49
N ALA A 112 -13.54 -5.17 2.82
CA ALA A 112 -13.57 -4.92 1.38
C ALA A 112 -13.57 -6.22 0.56
N THR A 113 -12.79 -7.22 0.97
CA THR A 113 -12.77 -8.54 0.32
C THR A 113 -14.02 -9.38 0.59
N ALA A 114 -14.72 -9.12 1.70
CA ALA A 114 -15.96 -9.81 2.04
C ALA A 114 -17.17 -9.26 1.27
N GLU A 115 -17.14 -7.99 0.88
CA GLU A 115 -18.21 -7.35 0.10
C GLU A 115 -18.04 -7.55 -1.41
N ASP A 116 -16.81 -7.80 -1.90
CA ASP A 116 -16.53 -7.93 -3.33
C ASP A 116 -15.39 -8.95 -3.62
N ALA A 117 -15.75 -10.07 -4.25
CA ALA A 117 -14.81 -11.13 -4.61
C ALA A 117 -13.79 -10.70 -5.68
N ALA A 118 -14.13 -9.76 -6.56
CA ALA A 118 -13.20 -9.21 -7.54
C ALA A 118 -12.16 -8.32 -6.86
N VAL A 119 -12.55 -7.60 -5.80
CA VAL A 119 -11.61 -6.87 -4.94
C VAL A 119 -10.69 -7.83 -4.20
N ALA A 120 -11.19 -8.98 -3.72
CA ALA A 120 -10.39 -9.99 -3.05
C ALA A 120 -9.27 -10.58 -3.93
N GLU A 121 -9.62 -10.98 -5.16
CA GLU A 121 -8.67 -11.54 -6.13
C GLU A 121 -7.62 -10.50 -6.55
N HIS A 122 -8.05 -9.26 -6.80
CA HIS A 122 -7.15 -8.18 -7.17
C HIS A 122 -6.25 -7.73 -6.00
N TYR A 123 -6.72 -7.86 -4.76
CA TYR A 123 -5.96 -7.52 -3.55
C TYR A 123 -4.80 -8.49 -3.32
N GLU A 124 -5.05 -9.80 -3.38
CA GLU A 124 -4.00 -10.82 -3.25
C GLU A 124 -2.95 -10.70 -4.36
N GLU A 125 -3.37 -10.51 -5.61
CA GLU A 125 -2.46 -10.38 -6.74
C GLU A 125 -1.61 -9.11 -6.66
N ARG A 126 -2.19 -7.96 -6.31
CA ARG A 126 -1.51 -6.65 -6.41
C ARG A 126 -0.63 -6.35 -5.20
N VAL A 127 -1.15 -6.55 -3.99
CA VAL A 127 -0.40 -6.21 -2.76
C VAL A 127 0.78 -7.16 -2.56
N THR A 128 0.56 -8.45 -2.83
CA THR A 128 1.61 -9.47 -2.71
C THR A 128 2.63 -9.37 -3.85
N SER A 129 2.20 -9.10 -5.10
CA SER A 129 3.14 -9.10 -6.23
C SER A 129 4.06 -7.89 -6.27
N VAL A 130 3.57 -6.68 -5.98
CA VAL A 130 4.40 -5.46 -6.06
C VAL A 130 5.49 -5.47 -4.99
N THR A 131 5.12 -5.80 -3.77
CA THR A 131 6.07 -5.93 -2.65
C THR A 131 7.12 -7.01 -2.92
N ARG A 132 6.68 -8.17 -3.43
CA ARG A 132 7.58 -9.27 -3.78
C ARG A 132 8.52 -8.90 -4.93
N ALA A 133 8.04 -8.12 -5.90
CA ALA A 133 8.84 -7.67 -7.04
C ALA A 133 9.95 -6.70 -6.61
N ALA A 134 9.64 -5.71 -5.77
CA ALA A 134 10.62 -4.75 -5.27
C ALA A 134 11.71 -5.42 -4.41
N LEU A 135 11.32 -6.31 -3.49
CA LEU A 135 12.27 -7.08 -2.69
C LEU A 135 13.14 -7.99 -3.58
N ARG A 136 12.54 -8.66 -4.57
CA ARG A 136 13.29 -9.49 -5.52
C ARG A 136 14.30 -8.66 -6.30
N ALA A 137 13.89 -7.51 -6.84
CA ALA A 137 14.78 -6.63 -7.60
C ALA A 137 15.97 -6.16 -6.75
N ARG A 138 15.75 -5.80 -5.47
CA ARG A 138 16.83 -5.41 -4.57
C ARG A 138 17.78 -6.56 -4.28
N LEU A 139 17.26 -7.75 -3.96
CA LEU A 139 18.09 -8.93 -3.71
C LEU A 139 18.91 -9.31 -4.95
N GLU A 140 18.33 -9.21 -6.15
CA GLU A 140 19.05 -9.42 -7.41
C GLU A 140 20.17 -8.38 -7.61
N SER A 141 19.93 -7.11 -7.26
CA SER A 141 20.95 -6.06 -7.26
C SER A 141 22.13 -6.43 -6.34
N GLY A 142 21.85 -6.91 -5.12
CA GLY A 142 22.89 -7.41 -4.21
C GLY A 142 23.65 -8.63 -4.71
N ARG A 143 22.98 -9.55 -5.40
CA ARG A 143 23.65 -10.69 -6.05
C ARG A 143 24.62 -10.22 -7.13
N ARG A 144 24.18 -9.31 -8.01
CA ARG A 144 25.04 -8.71 -9.05
C ARG A 144 26.24 -7.99 -8.44
N ALA A 145 26.04 -7.30 -7.31
CA ALA A 145 27.09 -6.64 -6.54
C ALA A 145 27.94 -7.58 -5.66
N ARG A 146 27.70 -8.91 -5.69
CA ARG A 146 28.36 -9.94 -4.85
C ARG A 146 28.23 -9.72 -3.34
N GLN A 147 27.19 -9.00 -2.91
CA GLN A 147 26.88 -8.74 -1.51
C GLN A 147 26.06 -9.87 -0.87
N ILE A 148 25.46 -10.74 -1.69
CA ILE A 148 24.71 -11.92 -1.27
C ILE A 148 25.46 -13.16 -1.78
N ARG A 149 25.74 -14.09 -0.87
CA ARG A 149 26.29 -15.41 -1.24
C ARG A 149 25.27 -16.16 -2.07
N ASP A 150 25.68 -16.74 -3.21
CA ASP A 150 24.84 -17.63 -3.98
C ASP A 150 24.46 -18.86 -3.12
N GLY A 151 23.17 -18.96 -2.77
CA GLY A 151 22.60 -20.06 -2.02
C GLY A 151 22.36 -19.75 -0.54
N ALA A 152 21.09 -19.52 -0.18
CA ALA A 152 20.66 -19.77 1.18
C ALA A 152 20.77 -21.29 1.44
N PRO A 153 21.29 -21.75 2.59
CA PRO A 153 21.28 -23.16 2.92
C PRO A 153 19.83 -23.63 2.98
N SER A 154 19.45 -24.55 2.07
CA SER A 154 18.23 -25.33 2.20
C SER A 154 18.27 -26.00 3.57
N ARG A 155 17.24 -25.75 4.40
CA ARG A 155 17.09 -26.46 5.68
C ARG A 155 17.16 -27.96 5.38
N PRO A 156 17.96 -28.75 6.12
CA PRO A 156 17.94 -30.19 5.94
C PRO A 156 16.51 -30.69 6.21
N SER A 157 15.97 -31.45 5.26
CA SER A 157 14.72 -32.18 5.41
C SER A 157 14.82 -33.07 6.63
N SER A 158 14.07 -32.74 7.69
CA SER A 158 13.88 -33.66 8.80
C SER A 158 12.96 -34.79 8.33
N SER A 159 13.54 -35.90 7.89
CA SER A 159 12.86 -37.19 7.83
C SER A 159 12.79 -37.76 9.26
N ARG A 160 11.58 -37.98 9.75
CA ARG A 160 11.27 -39.03 10.73
C ARG A 160 10.13 -39.85 10.18
#